data_AF-A0A9W8QQY7-F1
#
_entry.id   AF-A0A9W8QQY7-F1
#
_cell.length_a   1.000
_cell.length_b   1.000
_cell.length_c   1.000
_cell.angle_alpha   90.00
_cell.angle_beta   90.00
_cell.angle_gamma   90.00
#
_symmetry.space_group_name_H-M   'P 1'
#
loop_
_entity.id
_entity.type
_entity.pdbx_description
1 polymer ?
#
loop_
_entity_poly.entity_id
_entity_poly.type
_entity_poly.pdbx_seq_one_letter_code
_entity_poly.pdbx_strand_id
1 'polypeptide(L)' 'MAETVPKPPRQPTFRVLVFTKTAIYRHESIPAGIAALRTLADRTRLFILDATEDAESFTPDTLTGY' A
#
# COMPACT_ATOMS: atom_id res chain seq x y z
N MET A 1 -5.66 -17.93 32.05
CA MET A 1 -5.54 -16.46 31.97
C MET A 1 -5.87 -16.10 30.52
N ALA A 2 -7.08 -15.62 30.27
CA ALA A 2 -7.51 -15.29 28.91
C ALA A 2 -7.01 -13.89 28.59
N GLU A 3 -5.94 -13.80 27.79
CA GLU A 3 -5.45 -12.55 27.26
C GLU A 3 -6.49 -12.03 26.26
N THR A 4 -7.31 -11.08 26.70
CA THR A 4 -8.19 -10.32 25.83
C THR A 4 -7.32 -9.42 24.97
N VAL A 5 -6.83 -9.94 23.84
CA VAL A 5 -6.19 -9.12 22.81
C VAL A 5 -7.22 -8.05 22.42
N PRO A 6 -6.94 -6.75 22.67
CA PRO A 6 -7.87 -5.70 22.30
C PRO A 6 -8.04 -5.76 20.79
N LYS A 7 -9.28 -5.98 20.34
CA LYS A 7 -9.65 -5.87 18.93
C LYS A 7 -9.23 -4.47 18.49
N PRO A 8 -8.24 -4.33 17.59
CA PRO A 8 -7.82 -3.01 17.15
C PRO A 8 -9.07 -2.30 16.61
N PRO A 9 -9.19 -0.97 16.85
CA PRO A 9 -10.31 -0.22 16.29
C PRO A 9 -10.39 -0.58 14.80
N ARG A 10 -11.61 -0.86 14.31
CA ARG A 10 -11.84 -1.04 12.87
C ARG A 10 -11.60 0.31 12.22
N GLN A 11 -10.32 0.62 11.97
CA GLN A 11 -9.94 1.80 11.23
C GLN A 11 -10.58 1.68 9.86
N PRO A 12 -11.20 2.75 9.36
CA PRO A 12 -11.72 2.74 7.99
C PRO A 12 -10.58 2.35 7.06
N THR A 13 -10.86 1.44 6.13
CA THR A 13 -9.87 0.99 5.15
C THR A 13 -9.41 2.19 4.34
N PHE A 14 -8.14 2.57 4.49
CA PHE A 14 -7.54 3.69 3.75
C PHE A 14 -6.85 3.16 2.49
N ARG A 15 -6.50 4.05 1.56
CA ARG A 15 -5.81 3.65 0.33
C ARG A 15 -4.35 4.09 0.40
N VAL A 16 -3.46 3.27 -0.13
CA VAL A 16 -2.02 3.54 -0.17
C VAL A 16 -1.57 3.45 -1.61
N LEU A 17 -1.09 4.58 -2.15
CA LEU A 17 -0.47 4.64 -3.47
C LEU A 17 1.05 4.45 -3.34
N VAL A 18 1.57 3.40 -3.97
CA VAL A 18 2.99 3.06 -4.03
C VAL A 18 3.52 3.39 -5.41
N PHE A 19 4.47 4.31 -5.49
CA PHE A 19 5.09 4.71 -6.75
C PHE A 19 6.52 4.24 -6.85
N THR A 20 6.88 3.66 -8.00
CA THR A 20 8.27 3.27 -8.29
C THR A 20 8.73 3.87 -9.61
N LYS A 21 9.81 4.65 -9.57
CA LYS A 21 10.37 5.30 -10.76
C LYS A 21 11.50 4.47 -11.36
N THR A 22 11.23 3.79 -12.48
CA THR A 22 12.22 3.00 -13.22
C THR A 22 12.67 3.78 -14.46
N ALA A 23 13.54 4.78 -14.29
CA ALA A 23 13.97 5.63 -15.41
C ALA A 23 15.04 4.94 -16.29
N ILE A 24 16.15 4.49 -15.70
CA ILE A 24 17.28 3.87 -16.44
C ILE A 24 17.60 2.48 -15.87
N TYR A 25 17.15 2.19 -14.65
CA TYR A 25 17.36 0.92 -13.98
C TYR A 25 16.09 0.51 -13.22
N ARG A 26 15.71 -0.76 -13.35
CA ARG A 26 14.63 -1.37 -12.58
C ARG A 26 15.27 -2.24 -11.51
N HIS A 27 15.12 -1.82 -10.26
CA HIS A 27 15.57 -2.64 -9.14
C HIS A 27 14.77 -3.94 -9.09
N GLU A 28 15.46 -5.07 -9.04
CA GLU A 28 14.85 -6.41 -8.92
C GLU A 28 13.97 -6.55 -7.67
N SER A 29 14.23 -5.74 -6.64
CA SER A 29 13.47 -5.73 -5.38
C SER A 29 12.13 -4.98 -5.45
N ILE A 30 11.83 -4.24 -6.51
CA ILE A 30 10.54 -3.55 -6.69
C ILE A 30 9.35 -4.53 -6.60
N PRO A 31 9.29 -5.62 -7.40
CA PRO A 31 8.21 -6.60 -7.28
C PRO A 31 8.15 -7.24 -5.89
N ALA A 32 9.29 -7.47 -5.23
CA ALA A 32 9.32 -8.03 -3.87
C ALA A 32 8.73 -7.06 -2.83
N GLY A 33 9.04 -5.76 -2.92
CA GLY A 33 8.48 -4.73 -2.05
C GLY A 33 6.96 -4.59 -2.21
N ILE A 34 6.47 -4.58 -3.46
CA ILE A 34 5.02 -4.52 -3.74
C ILE A 34 4.32 -5.78 -3.19
N ALA A 35 4.90 -6.96 -3.38
CA ALA A 35 4.35 -8.22 -2.86
C ALA A 35 4.30 -8.25 -1.33
N ALA A 36 5.32 -7.73 -0.65
CA ALA A 36 5.34 -7.63 0.81
C ALA A 36 4.22 -6.71 1.33
N LEU A 37 4.04 -5.55 0.71
CA LEU A 37 2.97 -4.61 1.08
C LEU A 37 1.56 -5.15 0.75
N ARG A 38 1.40 -5.85 -0.38
CA ARG A 38 0.15 -6.56 -0.73
C ARG A 38 -0.18 -7.64 0.32
N THR A 39 0.83 -8.39 0.75
CA THR A 39 0.69 -9.41 1.80
C THR A 39 0.28 -8.77 3.14
N LEU A 40 0.87 -7.62 3.48
CA LEU A 40 0.49 -6.88 4.69
C LEU A 40 -0.94 -6.35 4.60
N ALA A 41 -1.36 -5.84 3.44
CA ALA A 41 -2.73 -5.38 3.19
C ALA A 41 -3.74 -6.53 3.37
N ASP A 42 -3.47 -7.70 2.80
CA ASP A 42 -4.31 -8.89 2.93
C ASP A 42 -4.44 -9.37 4.39
N ARG A 43 -3.29 -9.47 5.08
CA ARG A 43 -3.24 -9.94 6.47
C ARG A 43 -3.95 -9.02 7.45
N THR A 44 -3.78 -7.71 7.25
CA THR A 44 -4.31 -6.71 8.20
C THR A 44 -5.70 -6.23 7.81
N ARG A 45 -6.04 -6.26 6.52
CA ARG A 45 -7.24 -5.65 5.91
C ARG A 45 -7.43 -4.17 6.28
N LEU A 46 -6.34 -3.50 6.65
CA LEU A 46 -6.36 -2.10 7.09
C LEU A 46 -6.34 -1.12 5.92
N PHE A 47 -5.82 -1.53 4.76
CA PHE A 47 -5.67 -0.65 3.62
C PHE A 47 -5.76 -1.38 2.28
N ILE A 48 -6.02 -0.62 1.23
CA ILE A 48 -5.95 -1.07 -0.17
C ILE A 48 -4.67 -0.51 -0.77
N LEU A 49 -3.90 -1.37 -1.42
CA LEU A 49 -2.67 -0.98 -2.09
C LEU A 49 -2.91 -0.77 -3.57
N ASP A 50 -2.51 0.39 -4.07
CA ASP A 50 -2.40 0.70 -5.48
C ASP A 50 -0.93 0.96 -5.81
N ALA A 51 -0.39 0.30 -6.84
CA ALA A 51 1.03 0.41 -7.20
C ALA A 51 1.14 0.87 -8.64
N THR A 52 1.88 1.94 -8.89
CA THR A 52 2.04 2.54 -10.22
C THR A 52 3.49 2.91 -10.50
N GLU A 53 3.89 2.80 -11.75
CA GLU A 53 5.17 3.30 -12.26
C GLU A 53 4.98 4.65 -12.98
N ASP A 54 3.74 5.12 -13.11
CA ASP A 54 3.34 6.32 -13.82
C ASP A 54 3.37 7.54 -12.90
N ALA A 55 4.34 8.44 -13.12
CA ALA A 55 4.48 9.67 -12.35
C ALA A 55 3.30 10.63 -12.57
N GLU A 56 2.59 10.48 -13.70
CA GLU A 56 1.39 11.26 -14.04
C GLU A 56 0.20 10.95 -13.12
N SER A 57 0.27 9.88 -12.33
CA SER A 57 -0.73 9.59 -11.29
C SER A 57 -0.65 10.54 -10.09
N PHE A 58 0.44 11.31 -9.91
CA PHE A 58 0.57 12.29 -8.82
C PHE A 58 -0.07 13.63 -9.18
N THR A 59 -1.36 13.60 -9.49
CA THR A 59 -2.18 14.81 -9.67
C THR A 59 -3.04 15.04 -8.44
N PRO A 60 -3.40 16.31 -8.14
CA PRO A 60 -4.26 16.62 -6.99
C PRO A 60 -5.60 15.87 -7.01
N ASP A 61 -6.20 15.68 -8.19
CA ASP A 61 -7.42 14.88 -8.35
C ASP A 61 -7.22 13.42 -7.92
N THR A 62 -6.17 12.75 -8.41
CA THR A 62 -5.89 11.35 -8.07
C THR A 62 -5.56 11.20 -6.59
N LEU A 63 -4.77 12.12 -6.03
CA LEU A 63 -4.35 12.08 -4.63
C LEU A 63 -5.48 12.38 -3.64
N THR A 64 -6.56 13.03 -4.06
CA THR A 64 -7.73 13.29 -3.19
C THR A 64 -8.40 12.00 -2.71
N GLY A 65 -8.22 10.89 -3.44
CA GLY A 65 -8.78 9.58 -3.11
C GLY A 65 -7.90 8.67 -2.25
N TYR A 66 -6.70 9.12 -1.85
CA TYR A 66 -5.73 8.35 -1.06
C TYR A 66 -5.42 9.07 0.26
#